data_AF-A0A7S0ZSE5-F1
#
_entry.id   AF-A0A7S0ZSE5-F1
#
_cell.length_a   1.000
_cell.length_b   1.000
_cell.length_c   1.000
_cell.angle_alpha   90.00
_cell.angle_beta   90.00
_cell.angle_gamma   90.00
#
_symmetry.space_group_name_H-M   'P 1'
#
loop_
_entity.id
_entity.type
_entity.pdbx_description
1 polymer ?
#
loop_
_entity_poly.entity_id
_entity_poly.type
_entity_poly.pdbx_seq_one_letter_code
_entity_poly.pdbx_strand_id
1 'polypeptide(L)'
;GKSAKDLFSAVAAKLGWREVDVETRKISSPTIFCVMNTSDLLERLTALRRKDCWVTRYIGLPELCDKCNLAKMFLLCESLVDEEAFAFNPPTWVLPQQLDALRSVISNSNRTYIMKPEDGSQGDGICLVQGVRDLDVKLSIKNNKAAVVQEYVHKPLLLNGTKFDFRAYV
;
A
#
# COMPACT_ATOMS: atom_id res chain seq x y z
N GLY A 1 16.73 -10.10 -7.81
CA GLY A 1 15.59 -10.61 -7.02
C GLY A 1 14.83 -11.61 -7.86
N LYS A 2 14.32 -12.70 -7.28
CA LYS A 2 13.49 -13.67 -8.02
C LYS A 2 12.32 -12.91 -8.64
N SER A 3 12.27 -12.85 -9.97
CA SER A 3 11.25 -12.08 -10.64
C SER A 3 9.91 -12.83 -10.53
N ALA A 4 8.80 -12.11 -10.37
CA ALA A 4 7.48 -12.75 -10.36
C ALA A 4 7.22 -13.57 -11.64
N LYS A 5 7.94 -13.26 -12.73
CA LYS A 5 7.88 -13.96 -14.00
C LYS A 5 8.11 -15.46 -13.85
N ASP A 6 9.12 -15.90 -13.11
CA ASP A 6 9.44 -17.34 -12.99
C ASP A 6 8.27 -18.13 -12.38
N LEU A 7 7.58 -17.53 -11.40
CA LEU A 7 6.39 -18.11 -10.79
C LEU A 7 5.21 -18.12 -11.76
N PHE A 8 4.96 -17.00 -12.46
CA PHE A 8 3.92 -16.93 -13.49
C PHE A 8 4.14 -17.96 -14.60
N SER A 9 5.38 -18.11 -15.07
CA SER A 9 5.77 -19.09 -16.07
C SER A 9 5.52 -20.53 -15.61
N ALA A 10 5.90 -20.86 -14.37
CA ALA A 10 5.66 -22.17 -13.80
C ALA A 10 4.15 -22.49 -13.69
N VAL A 11 3.34 -21.51 -13.28
CA VAL A 11 1.88 -21.67 -13.19
C VAL A 11 1.26 -21.81 -14.57
N ALA A 12 1.65 -20.96 -15.53
CA ALA A 12 1.18 -21.02 -16.90
C ALA A 12 1.46 -22.39 -17.53
N ALA A 13 2.69 -22.90 -17.39
CA ALA A 13 3.06 -24.23 -17.87
C ALA A 13 2.21 -25.34 -17.24
N LYS A 14 1.97 -25.29 -15.92
CA LYS A 14 1.12 -26.26 -15.21
C LYS A 14 -0.34 -26.23 -15.68
N LEU A 15 -0.84 -25.06 -16.08
CA LEU A 15 -2.19 -24.88 -16.63
C LEU A 15 -2.29 -25.19 -18.13
N GLY A 16 -1.18 -25.56 -18.79
CA GLY A 16 -1.13 -25.76 -20.23
C GLY A 16 -1.25 -24.47 -21.04
N TRP A 17 -1.03 -23.31 -20.41
CA TRP A 17 -1.06 -22.02 -21.07
C TRP A 17 0.25 -21.76 -21.81
N ARG A 18 0.16 -20.93 -22.86
CA ARG A 18 1.29 -20.56 -23.68
C ARG A 18 1.65 -19.10 -23.42
N GLU A 19 2.91 -18.85 -23.09
CA GLU A 19 3.44 -17.49 -23.06
C GLU A 19 3.57 -16.94 -24.48
N VAL A 20 3.16 -15.68 -24.64
CA VAL A 20 3.17 -15.00 -25.93
C VAL A 20 3.84 -13.64 -25.74
N ASP A 21 4.75 -13.31 -26.65
CA ASP A 21 5.34 -11.98 -26.71
C ASP A 21 4.29 -10.98 -27.22
N VAL A 22 4.06 -9.94 -26.43
CA VAL A 22 3.00 -8.95 -26.63
C VAL A 22 3.22 -8.13 -27.89
N GLU A 23 4.47 -7.92 -28.33
CA GLU A 23 4.79 -7.08 -29.47
C GLU A 23 4.58 -7.78 -30.82
N THR A 24 4.51 -9.12 -30.83
CA THR A 24 4.71 -9.90 -32.06
C THR A 24 3.47 -10.54 -32.64
N ARG A 25 2.31 -10.48 -31.97
CA ARG A 25 1.09 -11.17 -32.45
C ARG A 25 -0.18 -10.32 -32.39
N LYS A 26 -0.94 -10.36 -33.48
CA LYS A 26 -2.37 -10.03 -33.47
C LYS A 26 -3.08 -10.95 -32.49
N ILE A 27 -3.80 -10.38 -31.53
CA ILE A 27 -4.53 -11.11 -30.50
C ILE A 27 -5.71 -11.84 -31.15
N SER A 28 -5.53 -13.14 -31.41
CA SER A 28 -6.54 -14.02 -32.02
C SER A 28 -7.10 -15.06 -31.06
N SER A 29 -6.54 -15.16 -29.85
CA SER A 29 -6.93 -16.13 -28.82
C SER A 29 -7.19 -15.42 -27.49
N PRO A 30 -7.93 -16.05 -26.56
CA PRO A 30 -8.12 -15.51 -25.23
C PRO A 30 -6.77 -15.27 -24.54
N THR A 31 -6.59 -14.10 -23.93
CA THR A 31 -5.27 -13.64 -23.44
C THR A 31 -5.38 -12.99 -22.07
N ILE A 32 -4.44 -13.30 -21.17
CA ILE A 32 -4.28 -12.60 -19.89
C ILE A 32 -2.97 -11.80 -19.94
N PHE A 33 -3.05 -10.48 -19.81
CA PHE A 33 -1.88 -9.61 -19.72
C PHE A 33 -1.45 -9.47 -18.25
N CYS A 34 -0.26 -10.00 -17.94
CA CYS A 34 0.34 -9.89 -16.61
C CYS A 34 1.11 -8.57 -16.50
N VAL A 35 0.42 -7.50 -16.14
CA VAL A 35 0.98 -6.13 -16.13
C VAL A 35 1.60 -5.78 -14.78
N MET A 36 2.70 -5.02 -14.80
CA MET A 36 3.47 -4.68 -13.60
C MET A 36 3.34 -3.22 -13.14
N ASN A 37 3.00 -2.32 -14.06
CA ASN A 37 2.86 -0.89 -13.80
C ASN A 37 1.67 -0.29 -14.56
N THR A 38 1.32 0.95 -14.23
CA THR A 38 0.17 1.64 -14.86
C THR A 38 0.39 1.88 -16.34
N SER A 39 1.61 2.20 -16.78
CA SER A 39 1.88 2.45 -18.21
C SER A 39 1.61 1.21 -19.06
N ASP A 40 2.09 0.03 -18.64
CA ASP A 40 1.86 -1.24 -19.33
C ASP A 40 0.36 -1.59 -19.36
N LEU A 41 -0.37 -1.37 -18.26
CA LEU A 41 -1.82 -1.51 -18.24
C LEU A 41 -2.52 -0.61 -19.28
N LEU A 42 -2.13 0.67 -19.35
CA LEU A 42 -2.74 1.65 -20.27
C LEU A 42 -2.52 1.27 -21.73
N GLU A 43 -1.35 0.74 -22.08
CA GLU A 43 -1.07 0.25 -23.43
C GLU A 43 -1.96 -0.93 -23.85
N ARG A 44 -2.53 -1.69 -22.90
CA ARG A 44 -3.41 -2.84 -23.20
C ARG A 44 -4.89 -2.47 -23.25
N LEU A 45 -5.30 -1.24 -22.94
CA LEU A 45 -6.72 -0.86 -22.90
C LEU A 45 -7.49 -1.18 -24.18
N THR A 46 -6.86 -0.99 -25.35
CA THR A 46 -7.48 -1.33 -26.63
C THR A 46 -7.76 -2.82 -26.76
N ALA A 47 -6.84 -3.68 -26.31
CA ALA A 47 -6.99 -5.13 -26.32
C ALA A 47 -8.12 -5.60 -25.39
N LEU A 48 -8.32 -4.91 -24.27
CA LEU A 48 -9.38 -5.21 -23.28
C LEU A 48 -10.79 -4.85 -23.74
N ARG A 49 -10.95 -4.22 -24.91
CA ARG A 49 -12.28 -4.07 -25.53
C ARG A 49 -12.87 -5.42 -25.95
N ARG A 50 -12.03 -6.44 -26.13
CA ARG A 50 -12.47 -7.81 -26.39
C ARG A 50 -12.85 -8.50 -25.08
N LYS A 51 -13.94 -9.27 -25.11
CA LYS A 51 -14.45 -10.00 -23.92
C LYS A 51 -13.58 -11.18 -23.48
N ASP A 52 -12.65 -11.63 -24.32
CA ASP A 52 -11.74 -12.75 -24.07
C ASP A 52 -10.33 -12.30 -23.68
N CYS A 53 -10.18 -11.03 -23.29
CA CYS A 53 -8.92 -10.46 -22.82
C CYS A 53 -9.07 -10.01 -21.37
N TRP A 54 -8.06 -10.29 -20.55
CA TRP A 54 -8.03 -9.90 -19.14
C TRP A 54 -6.68 -9.30 -18.75
N VAL A 55 -6.65 -8.56 -17.64
CA VAL A 55 -5.42 -8.03 -17.02
C VAL A 55 -5.35 -8.43 -15.56
N THR A 56 -4.14 -8.50 -15.03
CA THR A 56 -3.89 -8.84 -13.62
C THR A 56 -3.98 -7.65 -12.66
N ARG A 57 -4.22 -6.42 -13.15
CA ARG A 57 -4.32 -5.22 -12.33
C ARG A 57 -5.50 -4.35 -12.73
N TYR A 58 -6.13 -3.73 -11.73
CA TYR A 58 -7.14 -2.70 -11.93
C TYR A 58 -6.50 -1.33 -12.18
N ILE A 59 -7.17 -0.49 -12.97
CA ILE A 59 -6.80 0.91 -13.15
C ILE A 59 -7.01 1.64 -11.81
N GLY A 60 -6.06 2.49 -11.40
CA GLY A 60 -6.13 3.22 -10.13
C GLY A 60 -5.65 2.42 -8.91
N LEU A 61 -5.21 1.17 -9.09
CA LEU A 61 -4.76 0.32 -7.99
C LEU A 61 -3.52 0.90 -7.26
N PRO A 62 -2.49 1.44 -7.94
CA PRO A 62 -1.35 2.04 -7.25
C PRO A 62 -1.76 3.21 -6.34
N GLU A 63 -2.71 4.03 -6.78
CA GLU A 63 -3.23 5.17 -6.03
C GLU A 63 -4.03 4.70 -4.81
N LEU A 64 -4.79 3.62 -4.93
CA LEU A 64 -5.52 3.00 -3.82
C LEU A 64 -4.58 2.35 -2.80
N CYS A 65 -3.51 1.72 -3.28
CA CYS A 65 -2.52 1.04 -2.44
C CYS A 65 -1.47 2.00 -1.85
N ASP A 66 -1.49 3.27 -2.22
CA ASP A 66 -0.66 4.28 -1.58
C ASP A 66 -1.10 4.49 -0.12
N LYS A 67 -0.12 4.60 0.78
CA LYS A 67 -0.38 4.66 2.22
C LYS A 67 -1.17 5.90 2.60
N CYS A 68 -0.82 7.05 2.04
CA CYS A 68 -1.47 8.32 2.33
C CYS A 68 -2.90 8.34 1.79
N ASN A 69 -3.10 7.84 0.56
CA ASN A 69 -4.43 7.76 -0.01
C ASN A 69 -5.33 6.76 0.72
N LEU A 70 -4.83 5.58 1.05
CA LEU A 70 -5.57 4.60 1.84
C LEU A 70 -5.96 5.17 3.21
N ALA A 71 -5.04 5.87 3.88
CA ALA A 71 -5.33 6.54 5.14
C ALA A 71 -6.44 7.60 5.01
N LYS A 72 -6.38 8.45 3.96
CA LYS A 72 -7.44 9.44 3.69
C LYS A 72 -8.79 8.76 3.44
N MET A 73 -8.81 7.66 2.70
CA MET A 73 -10.03 6.90 2.42
C MET A 73 -10.61 6.29 3.71
N PHE A 74 -9.78 5.69 4.57
CA PHE A 74 -10.23 5.15 5.85
C PHE A 74 -10.80 6.24 6.76
N LEU A 75 -10.10 7.36 6.90
CA LEU A 75 -10.57 8.49 7.71
C LEU A 75 -11.89 9.06 7.20
N LEU A 76 -12.08 9.12 5.87
CA LEU A 76 -13.34 9.52 5.28
C LEU A 76 -14.45 8.51 5.58
N CYS A 77 -14.21 7.21 5.36
CA CYS A 77 -15.20 6.18 5.64
C CYS A 77 -15.59 6.15 7.11
N GLU A 78 -14.63 6.21 8.03
CA GLU A 78 -14.83 6.27 9.48
C GLU A 78 -15.71 7.46 9.89
N SER A 79 -15.58 8.61 9.22
CA SER A 79 -16.45 9.77 9.47
C SER A 79 -17.91 9.62 9.00
N LEU A 80 -18.20 8.60 8.17
CA LEU A 80 -19.49 8.38 7.53
C LEU A 80 -20.27 7.20 8.12
N VAL A 81 -19.66 6.40 8.99
CA VAL A 81 -20.23 5.18 9.55
C VAL A 81 -20.10 5.15 11.07
N ASP A 82 -20.70 4.15 11.71
CA ASP A 82 -20.55 3.94 13.15
C ASP A 82 -19.08 3.65 13.52
N GLU A 83 -18.63 4.22 14.63
CA GLU A 83 -17.23 4.18 15.10
C GLU A 83 -16.67 2.74 15.18
N GLU A 84 -17.51 1.77 15.54
CA GLU A 84 -17.11 0.37 15.67
C GLU A 84 -16.72 -0.29 14.33
N ALA A 85 -17.24 0.20 13.20
CA ALA A 85 -17.01 -0.42 11.89
C ALA A 85 -15.54 -0.33 11.44
N PHE A 86 -14.80 0.68 11.92
CA PHE A 86 -13.39 0.91 11.58
C PHE A 86 -12.45 0.81 12.79
N ALA A 87 -12.91 0.29 13.93
CA ALA A 87 -12.11 0.12 15.14
C ALA A 87 -10.84 -0.74 14.98
N PHE A 88 -10.70 -1.46 13.86
CA PHE A 88 -9.48 -2.19 13.49
C PHE A 88 -8.33 -1.28 13.01
N ASN A 89 -8.64 -0.05 12.58
CA ASN A 89 -7.66 0.92 12.11
C ASN A 89 -7.15 1.77 13.29
N PRO A 90 -5.84 1.74 13.61
CA PRO A 90 -5.31 2.60 14.66
C PRO A 90 -5.52 4.09 14.34
N PRO A 91 -5.63 4.97 15.36
CA PRO A 91 -5.65 6.41 15.17
C PRO A 91 -4.56 6.87 14.20
N THR A 92 -4.97 7.60 13.16
CA THR A 92 -4.15 7.88 11.98
C THR A 92 -4.18 9.37 11.64
N TRP A 93 -3.03 9.91 11.23
CA TRP A 93 -2.85 11.29 10.78
C TRP A 93 -2.06 11.32 9.47
N VAL A 94 -2.52 12.14 8.52
CA VAL A 94 -1.91 12.34 7.21
C VAL A 94 -1.18 13.68 7.20
N LEU A 95 0.12 13.64 6.92
CA LEU A 95 0.99 14.81 6.86
C LEU A 95 1.16 15.30 5.42
N PRO A 96 1.29 16.63 5.21
CA PRO A 96 1.39 17.69 6.23
C PRO A 96 0.05 18.19 6.80
N GLN A 97 -1.10 17.77 6.24
CA GLN A 97 -2.41 18.37 6.50
C GLN A 97 -2.85 18.31 7.97
N GLN A 98 -2.47 17.25 8.70
CA GLN A 98 -2.89 17.03 10.09
C GLN A 98 -1.73 17.19 11.08
N LEU A 99 -0.67 17.92 10.72
CA LEU A 99 0.53 18.07 11.55
C LEU A 99 0.22 18.72 12.91
N ASP A 100 -0.55 19.80 12.95
CA ASP A 100 -0.82 20.51 14.20
C ASP A 100 -1.74 19.70 15.13
N ALA A 101 -2.72 19.00 14.56
CA ALA A 101 -3.54 18.05 15.29
C ALA A 101 -2.67 16.93 15.90
N LEU A 102 -1.75 16.35 15.12
CA LEU A 102 -0.82 15.34 15.60
C LEU A 102 0.09 15.89 16.72
N ARG A 103 0.63 17.11 16.58
CA ARG A 103 1.46 17.74 17.62
C ARG A 103 0.71 17.88 18.94
N SER A 104 -0.55 18.33 18.88
CA SER A 104 -1.42 18.44 20.06
C SER A 104 -1.66 17.09 20.73
N VAL A 105 -1.91 16.04 19.95
CA VAL A 105 -2.11 14.68 20.47
C VAL A 105 -0.82 14.16 21.13
N ILE A 106 0.33 14.30 20.46
CA ILE A 106 1.63 13.86 21.00
C ILE A 106 2.00 14.65 22.26
N SER A 107 1.74 15.95 22.34
CA SER A 107 2.08 16.74 23.54
C SER A 107 1.29 16.32 24.77
N ASN A 108 0.10 15.75 24.59
CA ASN A 108 -0.80 15.35 25.67
C ASN A 108 -0.78 13.84 25.94
N SER A 109 0.17 13.11 25.35
CA SER A 109 0.17 11.64 25.37
C SER A 109 1.59 11.08 25.49
N ASN A 110 1.75 10.02 26.28
CA ASN A 110 2.99 9.25 26.37
C ASN A 110 3.00 8.02 25.43
N ARG A 111 2.11 8.00 24.43
CA ARG A 111 2.02 6.91 23.45
C ARG A 111 3.16 6.99 22.44
N THR A 112 3.47 5.84 21.83
CA THR A 112 4.41 5.75 20.71
C THR A 112 3.62 5.76 19.40
N TYR A 113 4.14 6.45 18.40
CA TYR A 113 3.57 6.54 17.06
C TYR A 113 4.55 5.99 16.04
N ILE A 114 4.08 5.60 14.86
CA ILE A 114 4.89 5.12 13.75
C ILE A 114 4.64 6.00 12.53
N MET A 115 5.71 6.64 12.04
CA MET A 115 5.69 7.47 10.84
C MET A 115 6.16 6.66 9.64
N LYS A 116 5.33 6.59 8.60
CA LYS A 116 5.55 5.85 7.36
C LYS A 116 5.59 6.85 6.19
N PRO A 117 6.72 7.01 5.49
CA PRO A 117 6.78 7.85 4.30
C PRO A 117 5.83 7.37 3.20
N GLU A 118 5.30 8.30 2.41
CA GLU A 118 4.47 8.00 1.23
C GLU A 118 5.22 7.12 0.23
N ASP A 119 6.43 7.57 -0.16
CA ASP A 119 7.29 6.95 -1.18
C ASP A 119 8.10 5.73 -0.70
N GLY A 120 8.01 5.36 0.58
CA GLY A 120 8.76 4.23 1.16
C GLY A 120 8.15 2.86 0.88
N SER A 121 8.97 1.82 0.76
CA SER A 121 8.51 0.42 0.75
C SER A 121 9.48 -0.48 1.52
N GLN A 122 9.09 -1.71 1.84
CA GLN A 122 9.97 -2.67 2.54
C GLN A 122 10.49 -2.17 3.90
N GLY A 123 9.74 -1.28 4.55
CA GLY A 123 10.14 -0.66 5.81
C GLY A 123 11.04 0.57 5.66
N ASP A 124 11.39 0.97 4.43
CA ASP A 124 12.27 2.10 4.19
C ASP A 124 11.70 3.41 4.75
N GLY A 125 12.55 4.13 5.48
CA GLY A 125 12.24 5.37 6.15
C GLY A 125 11.18 5.27 7.26
N ILE A 126 10.72 4.09 7.68
CA ILE A 126 9.80 3.98 8.84
C ILE A 126 10.53 4.37 10.13
N CYS A 127 9.90 5.18 10.98
CA CYS A 127 10.46 5.54 12.28
C CYS A 127 9.39 5.66 13.37
N LEU A 128 9.77 5.43 14.63
CA LEU A 128 8.88 5.54 15.78
C LEU A 128 8.97 6.91 16.41
N VAL A 129 7.87 7.62 16.64
CA VAL A 129 7.83 8.96 17.26
C VAL A 129 7.31 8.87 18.69
N GLN A 130 8.00 9.48 19.65
CA GLN A 130 7.62 9.45 21.08
C GLN A 130 7.47 10.83 21.73
N GLY A 131 7.53 11.91 20.94
CA GLY A 131 7.38 13.27 21.45
C GLY A 131 7.41 14.31 20.33
N VAL A 132 7.00 15.53 20.64
CA VAL A 132 6.91 16.62 19.65
C VAL A 132 8.27 16.97 19.08
N ARG A 133 9.30 17.12 19.93
CA ARG A 133 10.68 17.40 19.48
C ARG A 133 11.21 16.31 18.56
N ASP A 134 10.91 15.05 18.87
CA ASP A 134 11.33 13.89 18.10
C ASP A 134 10.61 13.83 16.73
N LEU A 135 9.32 14.19 16.69
CA LEU A 135 8.58 14.40 15.45
C LEU A 135 9.24 15.47 14.58
N ASP A 136 9.54 16.65 15.14
CA ASP A 136 10.12 17.77 14.40
C ASP A 136 11.49 17.43 13.79
N VAL A 137 12.33 16.69 14.52
CA VAL A 137 13.62 16.18 14.01
C VAL A 137 13.41 15.20 12.84
N LYS A 138 12.41 14.32 12.91
CA LYS A 138 12.13 13.37 11.82
C LYS A 138 11.60 14.05 10.58
N LEU A 139 10.78 15.09 10.76
CA LEU A 139 10.25 15.89 9.67
C LEU A 139 11.36 16.68 8.97
N SER A 140 12.29 17.26 9.73
CA SER A 140 13.43 18.00 9.15
C SER A 140 14.36 17.10 8.35
N ILE A 141 14.73 15.92 8.85
CA ILE A 141 15.56 14.94 8.13
C ILE A 141 14.89 14.48 6.82
N LYS A 142 13.57 14.39 6.82
CA LYS A 142 12.78 13.96 5.66
C LYS A 142 12.30 15.11 4.78
N ASN A 143 12.81 16.34 4.97
CA ASN A 143 12.42 17.53 4.21
C ASN A 143 10.90 17.75 4.16
N ASN A 144 10.18 17.50 5.26
CA ASN A 144 8.72 17.65 5.35
C ASN A 144 7.94 16.89 4.26
N LYS A 145 8.47 15.76 3.78
CA LYS A 145 7.77 14.87 2.84
C LYS A 145 6.46 14.34 3.43
N ALA A 146 5.52 14.05 2.53
CA ALA A 146 4.26 13.42 2.87
C ALA A 146 4.47 12.08 3.59
N ALA A 147 3.65 11.84 4.61
CA ALA A 147 3.74 10.65 5.43
C ALA A 147 2.40 10.38 6.12
N VAL A 148 2.20 9.12 6.48
CA VAL A 148 1.15 8.71 7.41
C VAL A 148 1.78 8.43 8.76
N VAL A 149 1.22 9.02 9.81
CA VAL A 149 1.56 8.73 11.19
C VAL A 149 0.40 7.97 11.81
N GLN A 150 0.68 6.87 12.49
CA GLN A 150 -0.33 6.08 13.20
C GLN A 150 0.10 5.84 14.64
N GLU A 151 -0.85 5.68 15.55
CA GLU A 151 -0.55 5.14 16.87
C GLU A 151 0.08 3.74 16.73
N TYR A 152 1.17 3.48 17.45
CA TYR A 152 1.87 2.22 17.40
C TYR A 152 1.20 1.20 18.32
N VAL A 153 0.88 0.02 17.78
CA VAL A 153 0.38 -1.12 18.56
C VAL A 153 1.50 -1.68 19.43
N HIS A 154 1.55 -1.22 20.68
CA HIS A 154 2.65 -1.47 21.63
C HIS A 154 2.61 -2.84 22.31
N LYS A 155 1.45 -3.52 22.31
CA LYS A 155 1.26 -4.88 22.83
C LYS A 155 0.80 -5.82 21.71
N PRO A 156 1.64 -6.09 20.69
CA PRO A 156 1.28 -7.03 19.65
C PRO A 156 1.24 -8.46 20.19
N LEU A 157 0.49 -9.33 19.52
CA LEU A 157 0.62 -10.76 19.74
C LEU A 157 2.05 -11.19 19.38
N LEU A 158 2.65 -12.02 20.23
CA LEU A 158 4.00 -12.52 20.06
C LEU A 158 3.96 -14.02 19.75
N LEU A 159 4.72 -14.44 18.75
CA LEU A 159 4.99 -15.85 18.48
C LEU A 159 6.42 -16.14 18.93
N ASN A 160 6.59 -17.00 19.93
CA ASN A 160 7.89 -17.31 20.53
C ASN A 160 8.69 -16.05 20.91
N GLY A 161 8.03 -15.07 21.53
CA GLY A 161 8.64 -13.81 21.95
C GLY A 161 8.91 -12.80 20.82
N THR A 162 8.54 -13.11 19.58
CA THR A 162 8.80 -12.27 18.40
C THR A 162 7.50 -11.69 17.85
N LYS A 163 7.52 -10.39 17.53
CA LYS A 163 6.41 -9.72 16.83
C LYS A 163 6.33 -10.23 15.39
N PHE A 164 5.12 -10.46 14.89
CA PHE A 164 4.88 -10.85 13.50
C PHE A 164 3.69 -10.07 12.91
N ASP A 165 3.51 -10.17 11.60
CA ASP A 165 2.33 -9.70 10.88
C ASP A 165 1.75 -10.82 9.99
N PHE A 166 0.56 -10.59 9.46
CA PHE A 166 -0.08 -11.50 8.51
C PHE A 166 -0.06 -10.91 7.11
N ARG A 167 0.37 -11.72 6.13
CA ARG A 167 0.16 -11.44 4.71
C ARG A 167 -1.08 -12.18 4.22
N ALA A 168 -2.17 -11.44 4.06
CA ALA A 168 -3.36 -11.93 3.36
C ALA A 168 -3.25 -11.66 1.85
N TYR A 169 -3.71 -12.62 1.04
CA TYR A 169 -3.91 -12.46 -0.41
C TYR A 169 -5.43 -12.44 -0.65
N VAL A 170 -5.93 -11.32 -1.20
CA VAL A 170 -7.35 -11.05 -1.49
C VAL A 170 -7.53 -10.93 -2.99
#